data_AF-A0A661PSX5-F1
#
_entry.id   AF-A0A661PSX5-F1
#
_cell.length_a   1.000
_cell.length_b   1.000
_cell.length_c   1.000
_cell.angle_alpha   90.00
_cell.angle_beta   90.00
_cell.angle_gamma   90.00
#
_symmetry.space_group_name_H-M   'P 1'
#
loop_
_entity.id
_entity.type
_entity.pdbx_description
1 polymer ?
#
loop_
_entity_poly.entity_id
_entity_poly.type
_entity_poly.pdbx_seq_one_letter_code
_entity_poly.pdbx_strand_id
1 'polypeptide(L)'
;DHAKRILDGVTVDNDYFAFIAEPKPDADMFSRDTWAAANPNLGVSVSIDFMTKESAAAEGRPDLLTNYLTKHLNKFVAQAEAFINIDHWKANAVDTPPNLDEAIYKIIGLDLSIRDDFTAKAVLYVFEDNEYYLETMFYIPDENIRQREREVRAPLTTWVQEKHICATLGNVIDFDYLYEDIRKDLESDIENWIMYDPFAAKALIHKIQNENGYNYCESVRQGYLSLSSPTKYMLDIVKNGKLKHNNNPVMNWHISNCSVLSDPAGNIKLDKTEHNRKIDGAAALVNTLSKAIELIDEDAGVYIVSI
;
A
#
# COMPACT_ATOMS: atom_id res chain seq x y z
N ASP A 1 7.42 9.18 26.07
CA ASP A 1 8.06 8.31 27.07
C ASP A 1 8.93 9.04 28.10
N HIS A 2 9.94 9.81 27.72
CA HIS A 2 10.83 10.51 28.68
C HIS A 2 10.10 11.48 29.64
N ALA A 3 9.25 12.37 29.12
CA ALA A 3 8.47 13.32 29.92
C ALA A 3 7.52 12.63 30.94
N LYS A 4 6.90 11.49 30.58
CA LYS A 4 6.04 10.71 31.48
C LYS A 4 6.84 10.15 32.66
N ARG A 5 8.03 9.59 32.39
CA ARG A 5 8.93 9.09 33.44
C ARG A 5 9.40 10.17 34.43
N ILE A 6 9.56 11.40 33.96
CA ILE A 6 9.86 12.55 34.83
C ILE A 6 8.64 12.90 35.70
N LEU A 7 7.46 13.02 35.09
CA LEU A 7 6.21 13.32 35.80
C LEU A 7 5.82 12.23 36.82
N ASP A 8 6.09 10.97 36.51
CA ASP A 8 5.85 9.81 37.39
C ASP A 8 6.93 9.66 38.49
N GLY A 9 7.94 10.54 38.52
CA GLY A 9 9.02 10.51 39.51
C GLY A 9 10.01 9.35 39.33
N VAL A 10 9.96 8.64 38.21
CA VAL A 10 10.86 7.53 37.87
C VAL A 10 12.25 8.03 37.46
N THR A 11 12.35 9.27 36.98
CA THR A 11 13.60 9.90 36.56
C THR A 11 13.59 11.37 36.99
N VAL A 12 14.71 11.87 37.51
CA VAL A 12 14.86 13.27 37.90
C VAL A 12 15.69 14.00 36.86
N ASP A 13 15.11 15.03 36.24
CA ASP A 13 15.78 15.96 35.36
C ASP A 13 15.30 17.38 35.69
N ASN A 14 16.16 18.18 36.33
CA ASN A 14 15.80 19.48 36.88
C ASN A 14 15.79 20.60 35.83
N ASP A 15 16.31 20.34 34.63
CA ASP A 15 16.35 21.32 33.53
C ASP A 15 15.20 21.09 32.53
N TYR A 16 14.34 20.10 32.76
CA TYR A 16 13.28 19.69 31.84
C TYR A 16 11.87 20.01 32.40
N PHE A 17 11.16 20.93 31.74
CA PHE A 17 9.74 21.19 32.03
C PHE A 17 8.82 20.28 31.20
N ALA A 18 7.97 19.51 31.87
CA ALA A 18 6.96 18.66 31.24
C ALA A 18 5.55 19.07 31.66
N PHE A 19 4.66 19.22 30.69
CA PHE A 19 3.23 19.37 30.92
C PHE A 19 2.50 18.49 29.91
N ILE A 20 1.69 17.55 30.40
CA ILE A 20 0.91 16.63 29.57
C ILE A 20 -0.56 16.81 29.94
N ALA A 21 -1.35 17.24 28.96
CA ALA A 21 -2.81 17.33 29.06
C ALA A 21 -3.42 16.16 28.28
N GLU A 22 -3.65 15.05 28.97
CA GLU A 22 -4.31 13.88 28.39
C GLU A 22 -5.45 13.41 29.30
N PRO A 23 -6.59 12.98 28.74
CA PRO A 23 -7.69 12.44 29.52
C PRO A 23 -7.35 11.04 30.02
N LYS A 24 -8.06 10.59 31.07
CA LYS A 24 -7.88 9.22 31.58
C LYS A 24 -8.15 8.17 30.50
N PRO A 25 -7.49 7.01 30.54
CA PRO A 25 -7.67 5.95 29.55
C PRO A 25 -9.15 5.57 29.34
N ASP A 26 -9.91 5.46 30.42
CA ASP A 26 -11.31 5.06 30.50
C ASP A 26 -12.31 6.23 30.43
N ALA A 27 -11.85 7.48 30.28
CA ALA A 27 -12.72 8.64 30.21
C ALA A 27 -13.61 8.61 28.95
N ASP A 28 -14.89 8.96 29.13
CA ASP A 28 -15.83 9.16 28.04
C ASP A 28 -15.34 10.27 27.11
N MET A 29 -15.01 9.88 25.88
CA MET A 29 -14.41 10.74 24.87
C MET A 29 -15.34 11.85 24.36
N PHE A 30 -16.66 11.75 24.55
CA PHE A 30 -17.61 12.76 24.08
C PHE A 30 -18.05 13.71 25.20
N SER A 31 -17.55 13.52 26.43
CA SER A 31 -17.85 14.39 27.55
C SER A 31 -17.03 15.69 27.52
N ARG A 32 -17.64 16.80 27.96
CA ARG A 32 -16.96 18.10 28.09
C ARG A 32 -15.80 18.07 29.09
N ASP A 33 -15.88 17.23 30.10
CA ASP A 33 -14.82 17.07 31.10
C ASP A 33 -13.56 16.47 30.46
N THR A 34 -13.73 15.49 29.57
CA THR A 34 -12.63 14.95 28.76
C THR A 34 -12.03 16.00 27.82
N TRP A 35 -12.86 16.87 27.25
CA TRP A 35 -12.37 17.95 26.39
C TRP A 35 -11.50 18.95 27.17
N ALA A 36 -11.95 19.35 28.36
CA ALA A 36 -11.22 20.27 29.23
C ALA A 36 -9.91 19.64 29.73
N ALA A 37 -9.91 18.34 30.05
CA ALA A 37 -8.70 17.62 30.47
C ALA A 37 -7.65 17.56 29.35
N ALA A 38 -8.06 17.37 28.10
CA ALA A 38 -7.15 17.34 26.96
C ALA A 38 -6.75 18.74 26.45
N ASN A 39 -7.60 19.75 26.65
CA ASN A 39 -7.43 21.10 26.11
C ASN A 39 -7.48 22.15 27.24
N PRO A 40 -6.35 22.46 27.89
CA PRO A 40 -6.30 23.42 28.99
C PRO A 40 -6.76 24.85 28.62
N ASN A 41 -6.73 25.19 27.34
CA ASN A 41 -7.22 26.48 26.81
C ASN A 41 -8.62 26.37 26.17
N LEU A 42 -9.42 25.36 26.53
CA LEU A 42 -10.80 25.23 26.07
C LEU A 42 -11.63 26.45 26.51
N GLY A 43 -12.36 27.05 25.58
CA GLY A 43 -13.12 28.28 25.76
C GLY A 43 -12.30 29.57 25.59
N VAL A 44 -10.98 29.48 25.37
CA VAL A 44 -10.10 30.64 25.13
C VAL A 44 -9.57 30.63 23.70
N SER A 45 -8.68 29.67 23.37
CA SER A 45 -8.12 29.52 22.02
C SER A 45 -8.73 28.34 21.26
N VAL A 46 -9.29 27.36 21.98
CA VAL A 46 -10.08 26.27 21.41
C VAL A 46 -11.54 26.56 21.73
N SER A 47 -12.38 26.83 20.73
CA SER A 47 -13.78 27.19 20.99
C SER A 47 -14.62 25.97 21.35
N ILE A 48 -15.59 26.17 22.24
CA ILE A 48 -16.54 25.11 22.64
C ILE A 48 -17.39 24.68 21.44
N ASP A 49 -17.77 25.63 20.59
CA ASP A 49 -18.55 25.35 19.38
C ASP A 49 -17.78 24.50 18.38
N PHE A 50 -16.48 24.73 18.22
CA PHE A 50 -15.61 23.90 17.39
C PHE A 50 -15.55 22.47 17.95
N MET A 51 -15.23 22.30 19.24
CA MET A 51 -15.17 20.97 19.86
C MET A 51 -16.50 20.22 19.80
N THR A 52 -17.62 20.93 19.95
CA THR A 52 -18.97 20.34 19.83
C THR A 52 -19.22 19.80 18.42
N LYS A 53 -18.80 20.54 17.38
CA LYS A 53 -18.93 20.09 15.98
C LYS A 53 -18.04 18.89 15.68
N GLU A 54 -16.77 18.93 16.08
CA GLU A 54 -15.83 17.82 15.85
C GLU A 54 -16.28 16.55 16.59
N SER A 55 -16.74 16.69 17.83
CA SER A 55 -17.32 15.59 18.62
C SER A 55 -18.54 14.97 17.94
N ALA A 56 -19.50 15.80 17.52
CA ALA A 56 -20.72 15.32 16.87
C ALA A 56 -20.44 14.65 15.51
N ALA A 57 -19.44 15.16 14.77
CA ALA A 57 -19.00 14.54 13.52
C ALA A 57 -18.36 13.16 13.77
N ALA A 58 -17.60 13.01 14.85
CA ALA A 58 -16.87 11.78 15.19
C ALA A 58 -17.77 10.67 15.79
N GLU A 59 -18.84 11.01 16.52
CA GLU A 59 -19.69 10.07 17.26
C GLU A 59 -20.30 8.95 16.39
N GLY A 60 -20.51 9.20 15.09
CA GLY A 60 -21.04 8.22 14.14
C GLY A 60 -20.08 7.81 13.01
N ARG A 61 -18.81 8.24 13.06
CA ARG A 61 -17.87 8.14 11.93
C ARG A 61 -16.52 7.61 12.37
N PRO A 62 -16.26 6.29 12.23
CA PRO A 62 -14.99 5.68 12.60
C PRO A 62 -13.75 6.32 11.94
N ASP A 63 -13.91 6.83 10.71
CA ASP A 63 -12.86 7.53 9.96
C ASP A 63 -12.50 8.90 10.57
N LEU A 64 -13.47 9.58 11.19
CA LEU A 64 -13.25 10.86 11.89
C LEU A 64 -12.87 10.65 13.35
N LEU A 65 -13.28 9.53 13.95
CA LEU A 65 -13.04 9.20 15.35
C LEU A 65 -11.55 9.16 15.69
N THR A 66 -10.72 8.57 14.82
CA THR A 66 -9.27 8.49 15.03
C THR A 66 -8.63 9.88 15.02
N ASN A 67 -9.01 10.73 14.06
CA ASN A 67 -8.53 12.11 14.00
C ASN A 67 -9.01 12.92 15.21
N TYR A 68 -10.26 12.76 15.61
CA TYR A 68 -10.81 13.41 16.81
C TYR A 68 -10.05 13.01 18.08
N LEU A 69 -9.84 11.71 18.30
CA LEU A 69 -9.11 11.19 19.46
C LEU A 69 -7.67 11.69 19.50
N THR A 70 -6.97 11.64 18.37
CA THR A 70 -5.55 12.01 18.30
C THR A 70 -5.31 13.52 18.31
N LYS A 71 -6.11 14.30 17.58
CA LYS A 71 -5.91 15.75 17.39
C LYS A 71 -6.58 16.61 18.44
N HIS A 72 -7.68 16.14 19.04
CA HIS A 72 -8.46 16.94 19.98
C HIS A 72 -8.43 16.40 21.40
N LEU A 73 -8.14 15.10 21.59
CA LEU A 73 -8.14 14.49 22.92
C LEU A 73 -6.77 13.95 23.36
N ASN A 74 -5.72 14.13 22.56
CA ASN A 74 -4.38 13.60 22.83
C ASN A 74 -4.37 12.09 23.16
N LYS A 75 -5.39 11.35 22.69
CA LYS A 75 -5.47 9.88 22.80
C LYS A 75 -4.82 9.28 21.57
N PHE A 76 -3.66 8.65 21.77
CA PHE A 76 -3.05 7.80 20.77
C PHE A 76 -3.94 6.58 20.57
N VAL A 77 -4.71 6.57 19.48
CA VAL A 77 -5.34 5.36 18.98
C VAL A 77 -4.24 4.53 18.35
N ALA A 78 -4.28 3.20 18.55
CA ALA A 78 -3.40 2.32 17.79
C ALA A 78 -3.56 2.68 16.31
N GLN A 79 -2.46 3.09 15.68
CA GLN A 79 -2.37 3.30 14.25
C GLN A 79 -3.05 2.11 13.56
N ALA A 80 -3.83 2.32 12.49
CA ALA A 80 -4.35 1.21 11.69
C ALA A 80 -3.20 0.21 11.51
N GLU A 81 -3.35 -0.99 12.09
CA GLU A 81 -2.26 -1.94 12.16
C GLU A 81 -1.72 -2.13 10.75
N ALA A 82 -0.39 -2.01 10.58
CA ALA A 82 0.23 -2.26 9.29
C ALA A 82 -0.22 -3.63 8.81
N PHE A 83 -0.88 -3.68 7.65
CA PHE A 83 -1.51 -4.91 7.17
C PHE A 83 -0.47 -6.02 6.99
N ILE A 84 0.72 -5.64 6.50
CA ILE A 84 1.88 -6.49 6.40
C ILE A 84 2.90 -6.02 7.43
N ASN A 85 3.37 -6.95 8.27
CA ASN A 85 4.51 -6.69 9.13
C ASN A 85 5.77 -6.52 8.25
N ILE A 86 6.42 -5.37 8.36
CA ILE A 86 7.56 -5.00 7.52
C ILE A 86 8.77 -5.93 7.73
N ASP A 87 8.93 -6.54 8.90
CA ASP A 87 10.02 -7.47 9.16
C ASP A 87 9.78 -8.82 8.46
N HIS A 88 8.52 -9.28 8.40
CA HIS A 88 8.18 -10.45 7.59
C HIS A 88 8.42 -10.18 6.10
N TRP A 89 8.06 -8.99 5.61
CA TRP A 89 8.37 -8.58 4.25
C TRP A 89 9.89 -8.59 4.00
N LYS A 90 10.67 -7.87 4.82
CA LYS A 90 12.13 -7.82 4.66
C LYS A 90 12.82 -9.18 4.78
N ALA A 91 12.29 -10.12 5.57
CA ALA A 91 12.83 -11.48 5.67
C ALA A 91 12.72 -12.27 4.36
N ASN A 92 11.91 -11.80 3.40
CA ASN A 92 11.77 -12.38 2.07
C ASN A 92 12.68 -11.73 1.02
N ALA A 93 13.42 -10.69 1.37
CA ALA A 93 14.39 -10.07 0.47
C ALA A 93 15.51 -11.05 0.10
N VAL A 94 15.88 -11.09 -1.18
CA VAL A 94 17.02 -11.85 -1.69
C VAL A 94 17.91 -10.96 -2.53
N ASP A 95 19.23 -11.15 -2.42
CA ASP A 95 20.22 -10.36 -3.19
C ASP A 95 20.34 -10.82 -4.64
N THR A 96 19.97 -12.08 -4.92
CA THR A 96 20.04 -12.69 -6.24
C THR A 96 18.71 -13.36 -6.56
N PRO A 97 18.10 -13.09 -7.73
CA PRO A 97 16.89 -13.77 -8.14
C PRO A 97 17.11 -15.28 -8.27
N PRO A 98 16.06 -16.10 -8.11
CA PRO A 98 16.09 -17.47 -8.61
C PRO A 98 16.28 -17.49 -10.14
N ASN A 99 16.49 -18.67 -10.71
CA ASN A 99 16.52 -18.81 -12.16
C ASN A 99 15.12 -18.54 -12.73
N LEU A 100 14.91 -17.36 -13.31
CA LEU A 100 13.59 -16.92 -13.78
C LEU A 100 13.06 -17.78 -14.94
N ASP A 101 13.94 -18.45 -15.68
CA ASP A 101 13.57 -19.36 -16.76
C ASP A 101 12.90 -20.66 -16.24
N GLU A 102 12.99 -20.93 -14.93
CA GLU A 102 12.30 -22.04 -14.26
C GLU A 102 10.88 -21.66 -13.79
N ALA A 103 10.47 -20.40 -13.97
CA ALA A 103 9.12 -19.99 -13.64
C ALA A 103 8.11 -20.65 -14.60
N ILE A 104 7.02 -21.19 -14.03
CA ILE A 104 5.93 -21.78 -14.79
C ILE A 104 5.03 -20.70 -15.39
N TYR A 105 4.84 -19.59 -14.67
CA TYR A 105 4.04 -18.46 -15.11
C TYR A 105 4.73 -17.14 -14.80
N LYS A 106 4.48 -16.15 -15.64
CA LYS A 106 4.91 -14.76 -15.43
C LYS A 106 3.72 -13.82 -15.55
N ILE A 107 3.38 -13.15 -14.45
CA ILE A 107 2.18 -12.31 -14.37
C ILE A 107 2.59 -10.86 -14.14
N ILE A 108 2.20 -9.97 -15.05
CA ILE A 108 2.50 -8.54 -15.00
C ILE A 108 1.28 -7.80 -14.43
N GLY A 109 1.40 -7.26 -13.24
CA GLY A 109 0.37 -6.47 -12.58
C GLY A 109 0.63 -4.99 -12.74
N LEU A 110 -0.39 -4.24 -13.15
CA LEU A 110 -0.32 -2.80 -13.36
C LEU A 110 -1.28 -2.08 -12.42
N ASP A 111 -0.78 -1.03 -11.76
CA ASP A 111 -1.59 0.01 -11.12
C ASP A 111 -1.18 1.34 -11.76
N LEU A 112 -2.05 1.90 -12.59
CA LEU A 112 -1.69 3.01 -13.47
C LEU A 112 -2.23 4.35 -12.96
N SER A 113 -1.38 5.37 -13.02
CA SER A 113 -1.76 6.76 -12.85
C SER A 113 -1.35 7.58 -14.06
N ILE A 114 -1.94 8.76 -14.23
CA ILE A 114 -1.65 9.67 -15.34
C ILE A 114 -0.80 10.86 -14.86
N ARG A 115 -1.01 11.37 -13.63
CA ARG A 115 -0.40 12.63 -13.16
C ARG A 115 0.12 12.56 -11.72
N ASP A 116 -0.77 12.30 -10.77
CA ASP A 116 -0.51 12.67 -9.37
C ASP A 116 0.00 11.48 -8.52
N ASP A 117 -0.24 10.25 -8.98
CA ASP A 117 0.15 9.02 -8.29
C ASP A 117 1.31 8.30 -8.98
N PHE A 118 1.77 7.22 -8.37
CA PHE A 118 2.75 6.34 -9.00
C PHE A 118 2.01 5.49 -10.03
N THR A 119 2.65 5.26 -11.17
CA THR A 119 2.37 4.04 -11.91
C THR A 119 3.29 2.96 -11.37
N ALA A 120 2.75 1.79 -11.08
CA ALA A 120 3.52 0.64 -10.61
C ALA A 120 3.33 -0.55 -11.54
N LYS A 121 4.45 -1.20 -11.87
CA LYS A 121 4.52 -2.49 -12.57
C LYS A 121 5.09 -3.52 -11.61
N ALA A 122 4.34 -4.58 -11.34
CA ALA A 122 4.77 -5.74 -10.57
C ALA A 122 4.90 -6.93 -11.54
N VAL A 123 6.08 -7.54 -11.63
CA VAL A 123 6.29 -8.77 -12.40
C VAL A 123 6.43 -9.91 -11.40
N LEU A 124 5.41 -10.76 -11.33
CA LEU A 124 5.36 -11.92 -10.46
C LEU A 124 5.72 -13.16 -11.26
N TYR A 125 6.83 -13.79 -10.90
CA TYR A 125 7.21 -15.11 -11.38
C TYR A 125 6.64 -16.15 -10.42
N VAL A 126 5.92 -17.12 -10.96
CA VAL A 126 5.34 -18.24 -10.22
C VAL A 126 6.17 -19.47 -10.54
N PHE A 127 6.57 -20.22 -9.51
CA PHE A 127 7.31 -21.47 -9.61
C PHE A 127 6.44 -22.64 -9.12
N GLU A 128 6.94 -23.86 -9.25
CA GLU A 128 6.36 -25.04 -8.60
C GLU A 128 6.22 -24.84 -7.07
N ASP A 129 5.34 -25.60 -6.44
CA ASP A 129 5.07 -25.55 -5.00
C ASP A 129 4.62 -24.18 -4.45
N ASN A 130 4.03 -23.33 -5.32
CA ASN A 130 3.56 -21.99 -5.01
C ASN A 130 4.65 -21.12 -4.37
N GLU A 131 5.87 -21.22 -4.90
CA GLU A 131 6.95 -20.26 -4.63
C GLU A 131 6.87 -19.10 -5.63
N TYR A 132 7.22 -17.90 -5.17
CA TYR A 132 7.10 -16.70 -5.98
C TYR A 132 8.36 -15.85 -5.91
N TYR A 133 8.65 -15.16 -7.02
CA TYR A 133 9.61 -14.08 -7.05
C TYR A 133 8.99 -12.82 -7.65
N LEU A 134 9.18 -11.69 -6.97
CA LEU A 134 8.61 -10.40 -7.36
C LEU A 134 9.69 -9.40 -7.74
N GLU A 135 9.53 -8.83 -8.93
CA GLU A 135 10.23 -7.63 -9.37
C GLU A 135 9.24 -6.47 -9.51
N THR A 136 9.70 -5.26 -9.16
CA THR A 136 8.85 -4.07 -9.21
C THR A 136 9.58 -2.90 -9.86
N MET A 137 8.86 -2.17 -10.70
CA MET A 137 9.29 -0.90 -11.28
C MET A 137 8.20 0.15 -11.07
N PHE A 138 8.62 1.39 -10.84
CA PHE A 138 7.75 2.51 -10.54
C PHE A 138 8.01 3.65 -11.50
N TYR A 139 6.97 4.39 -11.87
CA TYR A 139 7.04 5.49 -12.82
C TYR A 139 6.35 6.71 -12.25
N ILE A 140 6.98 7.86 -12.41
CA ILE A 140 6.43 9.17 -12.06
C ILE A 140 6.80 10.19 -13.15
N PRO A 141 6.02 11.25 -13.36
CA PRO A 141 6.48 12.37 -14.17
C PRO A 141 7.71 13.05 -13.53
N ASP A 142 8.63 13.55 -14.36
CA ASP A 142 9.84 14.23 -13.88
C ASP A 142 9.56 15.66 -13.39
N GLU A 143 8.47 16.26 -13.87
CA GLU A 143 8.02 17.56 -13.42
C GLU A 143 7.60 17.50 -11.94
N ASN A 144 8.08 18.46 -11.14
CA ASN A 144 7.72 18.62 -9.73
C ASN A 144 8.14 17.48 -8.76
N ILE A 145 9.08 16.59 -9.13
CA ILE A 145 9.60 15.53 -8.22
C ILE A 145 9.96 16.07 -6.83
N ARG A 146 10.66 17.21 -6.76
CA ARG A 146 11.09 17.81 -5.47
C ARG A 146 9.92 18.28 -4.60
N GLN A 147 8.84 18.76 -5.22
CA GLN A 147 7.65 19.14 -4.49
C GLN A 147 6.96 17.89 -3.96
N ARG A 148 6.75 16.89 -4.83
CA ARG A 148 6.12 15.62 -4.49
C ARG A 148 6.87 14.88 -3.39
N GLU A 149 8.21 14.88 -3.42
CA GLU A 149 9.08 14.34 -2.35
C GLU A 149 8.78 14.93 -0.98
N ARG A 150 8.49 16.24 -0.90
CA ARG A 150 8.10 16.89 0.37
C ARG A 150 6.70 16.52 0.82
N GLU A 151 5.78 16.36 -0.12
CA GLU A 151 4.38 16.01 0.15
C GLU A 151 4.26 14.57 0.67
N VAL A 152 4.88 13.60 -0.03
CA VAL A 152 4.84 12.19 0.33
C VAL A 152 5.88 11.79 1.39
N ARG A 153 6.83 12.70 1.71
CA ARG A 153 7.90 12.50 2.69
C ARG A 153 8.73 11.25 2.44
N ALA A 154 9.08 11.01 1.19
CA ALA A 154 9.90 9.87 0.75
C ALA A 154 10.97 10.34 -0.25
N PRO A 155 12.17 9.74 -0.26
CA PRO A 155 13.34 10.26 -0.99
C PRO A 155 13.27 9.97 -2.51
N LEU A 156 12.24 10.50 -3.18
CA LEU A 156 11.97 10.22 -4.61
C LEU A 156 13.15 10.56 -5.50
N THR A 157 13.84 11.68 -5.24
CA THR A 157 15.00 12.11 -6.02
C THR A 157 16.12 11.07 -5.94
N THR A 158 16.33 10.46 -4.77
CA THR A 158 17.36 9.43 -4.57
C THR A 158 16.96 8.15 -5.31
N TRP A 159 15.70 7.71 -5.16
CA TRP A 159 15.21 6.52 -5.84
C TRP A 159 15.19 6.64 -7.37
N VAL A 160 15.02 7.84 -7.93
CA VAL A 160 15.20 8.10 -9.36
C VAL A 160 16.67 7.97 -9.77
N GLN A 161 17.60 8.54 -8.98
CA GLN A 161 19.04 8.43 -9.24
C GLN A 161 19.54 6.97 -9.18
N GLU A 162 19.00 6.20 -8.24
CA GLU A 162 19.29 4.77 -8.03
C GLU A 162 18.51 3.86 -8.99
N LYS A 163 17.66 4.42 -9.86
CA LYS A 163 16.84 3.70 -10.84
C LYS A 163 15.81 2.73 -10.24
N HIS A 164 15.40 2.96 -8.99
CA HIS A 164 14.24 2.30 -8.39
C HIS A 164 12.91 2.92 -8.86
N ILE A 165 12.97 4.17 -9.35
CA ILE A 165 11.88 4.87 -10.03
C ILE A 165 12.37 5.35 -11.39
N CYS A 166 11.56 5.15 -12.42
CA CYS A 166 11.73 5.77 -13.73
C CYS A 166 10.97 7.10 -13.79
N ALA A 167 11.68 8.21 -13.89
CA ALA A 167 11.06 9.51 -14.12
C ALA A 167 10.83 9.73 -15.63
N THR A 168 9.57 9.86 -16.05
CA THR A 168 9.21 10.13 -17.46
C THR A 168 9.15 11.63 -17.72
N LEU A 169 9.60 12.07 -18.89
CA LEU A 169 9.68 13.50 -19.23
C LEU A 169 8.30 14.17 -19.28
N GLY A 170 8.14 15.30 -18.60
CA GLY A 170 6.94 16.13 -18.58
C GLY A 170 6.09 15.99 -17.32
N ASN A 171 4.83 16.43 -17.39
CA ASN A 171 3.85 16.40 -16.29
C ASN A 171 2.90 15.20 -16.30
N VAL A 172 3.06 14.29 -17.25
CA VAL A 172 2.26 13.07 -17.36
C VAL A 172 3.18 11.88 -17.53
N ILE A 173 2.68 10.70 -17.17
CA ILE A 173 3.40 9.45 -17.40
C ILE A 173 3.40 9.13 -18.89
N ASP A 174 4.59 8.88 -19.44
CA ASP A 174 4.77 8.51 -20.85
C ASP A 174 4.33 7.05 -21.07
N PHE A 175 3.19 6.89 -21.73
CA PHE A 175 2.62 5.57 -22.02
C PHE A 175 3.38 4.82 -23.12
N ASP A 176 4.11 5.51 -24.00
CA ASP A 176 4.94 4.85 -25.00
C ASP A 176 6.17 4.23 -24.34
N TYR A 177 6.75 4.92 -23.35
CA TYR A 177 7.81 4.36 -22.54
C TYR A 177 7.34 3.11 -21.78
N LEU A 178 6.17 3.20 -21.12
CA LEU A 178 5.60 2.08 -20.37
C LEU A 178 5.27 0.89 -21.30
N TYR A 179 4.76 1.17 -22.50
CA TYR A 179 4.53 0.16 -23.53
C TYR A 179 5.81 -0.57 -23.90
N GLU A 180 6.89 0.14 -24.23
CA GLU A 180 8.17 -0.50 -24.60
C GLU A 180 8.78 -1.31 -23.44
N ASP A 181 8.58 -0.85 -22.21
CA ASP A 181 9.07 -1.55 -21.04
C ASP A 181 8.30 -2.85 -20.78
N ILE A 182 6.96 -2.82 -20.86
CA ILE A 182 6.13 -4.03 -20.78
C ILE A 182 6.41 -4.97 -21.97
N ARG A 183 6.61 -4.41 -23.18
CA ARG A 183 6.89 -5.21 -24.38
C ARG A 183 8.11 -6.10 -24.20
N LYS A 184 9.17 -5.61 -23.54
CA LYS A 184 10.37 -6.42 -23.22
C LYS A 184 10.05 -7.56 -22.26
N ASP A 185 9.19 -7.33 -21.27
CA ASP A 185 8.75 -8.40 -20.39
C ASP A 185 7.94 -9.46 -21.15
N LEU A 186 7.29 -9.12 -22.26
CA LEU A 186 6.55 -10.09 -23.10
C LEU A 186 7.44 -10.93 -24.01
N GLU A 187 8.74 -10.62 -24.17
CA GLU A 187 9.65 -11.31 -25.10
C GLU A 187 10.19 -12.67 -24.59
N SER A 188 9.63 -13.24 -23.51
CA SER A 188 10.09 -14.54 -22.98
C SER A 188 9.12 -15.69 -23.28
N ASP A 189 9.68 -16.91 -23.38
CA ASP A 189 8.94 -18.14 -23.67
C ASP A 189 8.06 -18.64 -22.50
N ILE A 190 8.08 -17.93 -21.36
CA ILE A 190 7.27 -18.26 -20.18
C ILE A 190 5.83 -17.82 -20.44
N GLU A 191 4.86 -18.69 -20.16
CA GLU A 191 3.45 -18.36 -20.28
C GLU A 191 3.11 -17.17 -19.36
N ASN A 192 2.44 -16.15 -19.92
CA ASN A 192 2.33 -14.87 -19.24
C ASN A 192 0.97 -14.19 -19.42
N TRP A 193 0.63 -13.33 -18.45
CA TRP A 193 -0.60 -12.52 -18.41
C TRP A 193 -0.30 -11.09 -17.97
N ILE A 194 -1.16 -10.15 -18.40
CA ILE A 194 -1.20 -8.78 -17.90
C ILE A 194 -2.49 -8.58 -17.10
N MET A 195 -2.36 -8.22 -15.83
CA MET A 195 -3.45 -7.92 -14.91
C MET A 195 -3.48 -6.42 -14.60
N TYR A 196 -4.63 -5.78 -14.72
CA TYR A 196 -4.70 -4.31 -14.57
C TYR A 196 -6.02 -3.83 -13.97
N ASP A 197 -6.01 -2.64 -13.37
CA ASP A 197 -7.24 -1.94 -13.03
C ASP A 197 -7.83 -1.21 -14.27
N PRO A 198 -9.15 -1.28 -14.51
CA PRO A 198 -9.71 -0.84 -15.80
C PRO A 198 -9.74 0.68 -16.00
N PHE A 199 -9.42 1.49 -14.98
CA PHE A 199 -9.67 2.94 -15.02
C PHE A 199 -8.69 3.67 -15.96
N ALA A 200 -7.38 3.48 -15.77
CA ALA A 200 -6.34 4.18 -16.53
C ALA A 200 -5.67 3.33 -17.62
N ALA A 201 -5.89 2.01 -17.64
CA ALA A 201 -5.15 1.08 -18.49
C ALA A 201 -5.66 0.90 -19.91
N LYS A 202 -6.89 1.33 -20.24
CA LYS A 202 -7.53 1.00 -21.52
C LYS A 202 -6.68 1.35 -22.75
N ALA A 203 -6.05 2.53 -22.77
CA ALA A 203 -5.25 2.97 -23.91
C ALA A 203 -3.99 2.10 -24.09
N LEU A 204 -3.28 1.82 -22.99
CA LEU A 204 -2.08 0.99 -22.99
C LEU A 204 -2.40 -0.46 -23.41
N ILE A 205 -3.45 -1.05 -22.84
CA ILE A 205 -3.85 -2.43 -23.15
C ILE A 205 -4.29 -2.56 -24.60
N HIS A 206 -5.08 -1.62 -25.13
CA HIS A 206 -5.42 -1.63 -26.55
C HIS A 206 -4.19 -1.52 -27.45
N LYS A 207 -3.18 -0.72 -27.06
CA LYS A 207 -1.93 -0.62 -27.81
C LYS A 207 -1.18 -1.96 -27.82
N ILE A 208 -1.03 -2.60 -26.66
CA ILE A 208 -0.42 -3.94 -26.52
C ILE A 208 -1.14 -4.98 -27.39
N GLN A 209 -2.47 -5.02 -27.33
CA GLN A 209 -3.26 -5.96 -28.12
C GLN A 209 -3.08 -5.75 -29.63
N ASN A 210 -3.11 -4.49 -30.08
CA ASN A 210 -3.05 -4.17 -31.51
C ASN A 210 -1.64 -4.31 -32.11
N GLU A 211 -0.60 -3.91 -31.37
CA GLU A 211 0.77 -3.90 -31.89
C GLU A 211 1.49 -5.24 -31.71
N ASN A 212 1.16 -6.01 -30.66
CA ASN A 212 1.80 -7.30 -30.36
C ASN A 212 0.90 -8.52 -30.66
N GLY A 213 -0.39 -8.32 -30.92
CA GLY A 213 -1.36 -9.42 -31.00
C GLY A 213 -1.58 -10.15 -29.67
N TYR A 214 -1.15 -9.54 -28.56
CA TYR A 214 -1.13 -10.17 -27.25
C TYR A 214 -2.47 -9.99 -26.53
N ASN A 215 -3.20 -11.10 -26.34
CA ASN A 215 -4.59 -11.06 -25.86
C ASN A 215 -4.77 -11.51 -24.39
N TYR A 216 -3.71 -11.95 -23.71
CA TYR A 216 -3.76 -12.38 -22.31
C TYR A 216 -3.71 -11.18 -21.35
N CYS A 217 -4.63 -10.24 -21.55
CA CYS A 217 -4.79 -9.01 -20.76
C CYS A 217 -6.16 -9.01 -20.07
N GLU A 218 -6.17 -9.05 -18.75
CA GLU A 218 -7.40 -9.18 -17.96
C GLU A 218 -7.56 -8.07 -16.92
N SER A 219 -8.76 -7.50 -16.85
CA SER A 219 -9.07 -6.44 -15.89
C SER A 219 -9.47 -7.00 -14.53
N VAL A 220 -8.87 -6.50 -13.46
CA VAL A 220 -9.23 -6.82 -12.07
C VAL A 220 -10.21 -5.77 -11.54
N ARG A 221 -11.42 -6.21 -11.17
CA ARG A 221 -12.43 -5.32 -10.58
C ARG A 221 -12.00 -4.86 -9.19
N GLN A 222 -12.06 -3.56 -8.91
CA GLN A 222 -11.53 -2.96 -7.68
C GLN A 222 -12.48 -3.01 -6.45
N GLY A 223 -13.33 -4.04 -6.40
CA GLY A 223 -14.32 -4.25 -5.34
C GLY A 223 -13.88 -5.28 -4.30
N TYR A 224 -14.54 -5.29 -3.13
CA TYR A 224 -14.23 -6.21 -2.02
C TYR A 224 -14.23 -7.69 -2.45
N LEU A 225 -15.23 -8.12 -3.23
CA LEU A 225 -15.34 -9.52 -3.66
C LEU A 225 -14.15 -9.98 -4.50
N SER A 226 -13.67 -9.13 -5.40
CA SER A 226 -12.57 -9.46 -6.31
C SER A 226 -11.20 -9.33 -5.64
N LEU A 227 -11.04 -8.39 -4.71
CA LEU A 227 -9.74 -8.10 -4.09
C LEU A 227 -9.50 -8.84 -2.77
N SER A 228 -10.53 -9.39 -2.13
CA SER A 228 -10.41 -10.04 -0.81
C SER A 228 -9.52 -11.27 -0.82
N SER A 229 -9.72 -12.19 -1.77
CA SER A 229 -8.89 -13.38 -1.91
C SER A 229 -7.41 -13.04 -2.15
N PRO A 230 -7.05 -12.25 -3.20
CA PRO A 230 -5.63 -11.93 -3.44
C PRO A 230 -4.99 -11.07 -2.36
N THR A 231 -5.75 -10.17 -1.69
CA THR A 231 -5.22 -9.39 -0.56
C THR A 231 -4.89 -10.29 0.64
N LYS A 232 -5.76 -11.26 0.97
CA LYS A 232 -5.51 -12.24 2.04
C LYS A 232 -4.34 -13.16 1.67
N TYR A 233 -4.28 -13.58 0.41
CA TYR A 233 -3.21 -14.45 -0.08
C TYR A 233 -1.85 -13.78 -0.04
N MET A 234 -1.77 -12.50 -0.41
CA MET A 234 -0.54 -11.68 -0.27
C MET A 234 0.01 -11.72 1.16
N LEU A 235 -0.86 -11.57 2.16
CA LEU A 235 -0.46 -11.63 3.57
C LEU A 235 0.08 -13.01 3.96
N ASP A 236 -0.56 -14.07 3.45
CA ASP A 236 -0.18 -15.45 3.75
C ASP A 236 1.20 -15.80 3.16
N ILE A 237 1.42 -15.56 1.87
CA ILE A 237 2.68 -15.90 1.20
C ILE A 237 3.87 -15.11 1.76
N VAL A 238 3.66 -13.85 2.17
CA VAL A 238 4.70 -13.06 2.83
C VAL A 238 5.02 -13.63 4.21
N LYS A 239 4.00 -13.96 5.02
CA LYS A 239 4.19 -14.54 6.36
C LYS A 239 4.89 -15.90 6.32
N ASN A 240 4.56 -16.72 5.32
CA ASN A 240 5.09 -18.07 5.17
C ASN A 240 6.42 -18.12 4.42
N GLY A 241 6.97 -16.98 4.01
CA GLY A 241 8.28 -16.93 3.37
C GLY A 241 8.29 -17.33 1.89
N LYS A 242 7.11 -17.42 1.25
CA LYS A 242 6.88 -17.94 -0.12
C LYS A 242 7.07 -16.90 -1.22
N LEU A 243 7.09 -15.61 -0.89
CA LEU A 243 7.23 -14.53 -1.86
C LEU A 243 8.59 -13.87 -1.73
N LYS A 244 9.57 -14.29 -2.53
CA LYS A 244 10.90 -13.64 -2.59
C LYS A 244 10.85 -12.37 -3.42
N HIS A 245 11.72 -11.40 -3.12
CA HIS A 245 11.78 -10.14 -3.87
C HIS A 245 13.16 -9.48 -3.82
N ASN A 246 13.42 -8.58 -4.77
CA ASN A 246 14.71 -7.89 -4.96
C ASN A 246 15.00 -6.75 -3.96
N ASN A 247 14.29 -6.69 -2.83
CA ASN A 247 14.43 -5.62 -1.83
C ASN A 247 14.30 -4.17 -2.36
N ASN A 248 13.52 -3.93 -3.43
CA ASN A 248 13.32 -2.57 -3.96
C ASN A 248 12.83 -1.62 -2.84
N PRO A 249 13.56 -0.52 -2.52
CA PRO A 249 13.22 0.36 -1.41
C PRO A 249 11.89 1.10 -1.58
N VAL A 250 11.46 1.33 -2.83
CA VAL A 250 10.16 1.93 -3.14
C VAL A 250 9.05 0.94 -2.80
N MET A 251 9.19 -0.32 -3.19
CA MET A 251 8.22 -1.37 -2.84
C MET A 251 8.16 -1.59 -1.32
N ASN A 252 9.31 -1.62 -0.64
CA ASN A 252 9.37 -1.69 0.82
C ASN A 252 8.58 -0.56 1.49
N TRP A 253 8.70 0.66 0.96
CA TRP A 253 7.94 1.81 1.43
C TRP A 253 6.44 1.65 1.18
N HIS A 254 6.03 1.23 -0.02
CA HIS A 254 4.61 0.96 -0.35
C HIS A 254 3.99 -0.11 0.56
N ILE A 255 4.71 -1.21 0.83
CA ILE A 255 4.28 -2.26 1.76
C ILE A 255 4.14 -1.71 3.18
N SER A 256 5.09 -0.90 3.65
CA SER A 256 5.02 -0.30 4.99
C SER A 256 3.82 0.65 5.18
N ASN A 257 3.30 1.19 4.07
CA ASN A 257 2.14 2.07 4.08
C ASN A 257 0.81 1.31 4.09
N CYS A 258 0.79 0.01 3.77
CA CYS A 258 -0.44 -0.75 3.55
C CYS A 258 -1.31 -0.88 4.80
N SER A 259 -2.59 -0.56 4.64
CA SER A 259 -3.69 -0.91 5.53
C SER A 259 -4.83 -1.53 4.70
N VAL A 260 -5.82 -2.10 5.36
CA VAL A 260 -6.99 -2.69 4.70
C VAL A 260 -8.29 -2.12 5.22
N LEU A 261 -9.26 -2.00 4.32
CA LEU A 261 -10.66 -1.80 4.65
C LEU A 261 -11.36 -3.15 4.70
N SER A 262 -12.36 -3.28 5.56
CA SER A 262 -13.21 -4.46 5.64
C SER A 262 -14.67 -4.11 5.36
N ASP A 263 -15.39 -4.98 4.66
CA ASP A 263 -16.85 -4.89 4.55
C ASP A 263 -17.55 -5.69 5.69
N PRO A 264 -18.88 -5.56 5.87
CA PRO A 264 -19.61 -6.31 6.90
C PRO A 264 -19.59 -7.84 6.74
N ALA A 265 -19.21 -8.35 5.56
CA ALA A 265 -19.09 -9.76 5.29
C ALA A 265 -17.66 -10.30 5.60
N GLY A 266 -16.75 -9.46 6.08
CA GLY A 266 -15.37 -9.85 6.40
C GLY A 266 -14.47 -9.96 5.16
N ASN A 267 -14.88 -9.40 4.03
CA ASN A 267 -14.00 -9.22 2.88
C ASN A 267 -13.11 -8.03 3.12
N ILE A 268 -11.86 -8.14 2.66
CA ILE A 268 -10.88 -7.05 2.80
C ILE A 268 -10.43 -6.54 1.45
N LYS A 269 -9.89 -5.33 1.42
CA LYS A 269 -9.10 -4.82 0.29
C LYS A 269 -8.11 -3.79 0.81
N LEU A 270 -7.05 -3.52 0.05
CA LEU A 270 -6.12 -2.45 0.37
C LEU A 270 -6.84 -1.09 0.46
N ASP A 271 -6.46 -0.32 1.48
CA ASP A 271 -7.01 1.00 1.73
C ASP A 271 -6.29 2.07 0.88
N LYS A 272 -6.96 2.52 -0.17
CA LYS A 272 -6.51 3.62 -1.05
C LYS A 272 -7.10 4.98 -0.68
N THR A 273 -7.72 5.14 0.49
CA THR A 273 -8.44 6.39 0.83
C THR A 273 -7.51 7.52 1.29
N GLU A 274 -6.36 7.19 1.88
CA GLU A 274 -5.34 8.16 2.28
C GLU A 274 -4.36 8.46 1.14
N HIS A 275 -4.61 9.52 0.39
CA HIS A 275 -3.83 9.93 -0.79
C HIS A 275 -2.31 10.09 -0.54
N ASN A 276 -1.88 10.38 0.70
CA ASN A 276 -0.45 10.52 1.03
C ASN A 276 0.23 9.16 1.32
N ARG A 277 -0.54 8.10 1.60
CA ARG A 277 -0.02 6.74 1.82
C ARG A 277 -0.03 6.00 0.49
N LYS A 278 1.10 6.07 -0.21
CA LYS A 278 1.25 5.43 -1.52
C LYS A 278 1.36 3.92 -1.34
N ILE A 279 0.52 3.19 -2.05
CA ILE A 279 0.39 1.72 -2.00
C ILE A 279 0.28 1.11 -3.40
N ASP A 280 0.62 1.87 -4.44
CA ASP A 280 0.43 1.49 -5.84
C ASP A 280 1.15 0.17 -6.21
N GLY A 281 2.39 -0.01 -5.74
CA GLY A 281 3.12 -1.29 -5.87
C GLY A 281 2.42 -2.48 -5.20
N ALA A 282 1.83 -2.29 -4.02
CA ALA A 282 1.07 -3.34 -3.35
C ALA A 282 -0.23 -3.66 -4.10
N ALA A 283 -0.89 -2.65 -4.67
CA ALA A 283 -2.07 -2.85 -5.51
C ALA A 283 -1.74 -3.59 -6.82
N ALA A 284 -0.64 -3.23 -7.47
CA ALA A 284 -0.12 -3.96 -8.64
C ALA A 284 0.19 -5.43 -8.30
N LEU A 285 0.80 -5.70 -7.14
CA LEU A 285 1.00 -7.07 -6.65
C LEU A 285 -0.32 -7.81 -6.42
N VAL A 286 -1.31 -7.18 -5.77
CA VAL A 286 -2.65 -7.79 -5.61
C VAL A 286 -3.30 -8.12 -6.95
N ASN A 287 -3.11 -7.28 -7.97
CA ASN A 287 -3.58 -7.57 -9.33
C ASN A 287 -2.92 -8.84 -9.90
N THR A 288 -1.60 -9.02 -9.72
CA THR A 288 -0.92 -10.28 -10.15
C THR A 288 -1.48 -11.50 -9.42
N LEU A 289 -1.66 -11.41 -8.10
CA LEU A 289 -2.11 -12.52 -7.27
C LEU A 289 -3.55 -12.93 -7.58
N SER A 290 -4.37 -12.01 -8.11
CA SER A 290 -5.71 -12.35 -8.58
C SER A 290 -5.67 -13.43 -9.67
N LYS A 291 -4.68 -13.37 -10.58
CA LYS A 291 -4.51 -14.38 -11.63
C LYS A 291 -3.72 -15.59 -11.16
N ALA A 292 -2.71 -15.39 -10.31
CA ALA A 292 -1.93 -16.50 -9.76
C ALA A 292 -2.83 -17.52 -9.05
N ILE A 293 -3.78 -17.06 -8.24
CA ILE A 293 -4.74 -17.94 -7.53
C ILE A 293 -5.61 -18.72 -8.52
N GLU A 294 -6.09 -18.07 -9.59
CA GLU A 294 -6.90 -18.72 -10.62
C GLU A 294 -6.14 -19.86 -11.30
N LEU A 295 -4.89 -19.62 -11.70
CA LEU A 295 -4.04 -20.62 -12.36
C LEU A 295 -3.75 -21.82 -11.43
N ILE A 296 -3.48 -21.56 -10.16
CA ILE A 296 -3.23 -22.61 -9.16
C ILE A 296 -4.47 -23.48 -8.92
N ASP A 297 -5.65 -22.86 -8.85
CA ASP A 297 -6.91 -23.57 -8.66
C ASP A 297 -7.25 -24.43 -9.90
N GLU A 298 -6.96 -23.95 -11.10
CA GLU A 298 -7.11 -24.71 -12.35
C GLU A 298 -6.20 -25.94 -12.37
N ASP A 299 -4.91 -25.77 -12.07
CA ASP A 299 -3.95 -26.88 -12.01
C ASP A 299 -4.34 -27.92 -10.95
N ALA A 300 -4.75 -27.48 -9.76
CA ALA A 300 -5.23 -28.38 -8.71
C ALA A 300 -6.49 -29.16 -9.14
N GLY A 301 -7.38 -28.52 -9.92
CA GLY A 301 -8.56 -29.16 -10.50
C GLY A 301 -8.21 -30.25 -11.52
N VAL A 302 -7.15 -30.07 -12.30
CA VAL A 302 -6.69 -31.05 -13.31
C VAL A 302 -6.20 -32.35 -12.65
N TYR A 303 -5.56 -32.29 -11.48
CA TYR A 303 -5.09 -33.48 -10.74
C TYR A 303 -6.21 -34.30 -10.08
N ILE A 304 -7.40 -33.72 -9.84
CA ILE A 304 -8.52 -34.42 -9.19
C ILE A 304 -9.33 -35.27 -10.19
N VAL A 305 -9.26 -34.96 -11.49
CA VAL A 305 -10.06 -35.64 -12.54
C VAL A 305 -9.33 -36.87 -13.11
N SER A 306 -8.08 -37.12 -12.75
CA SER A 306 -7.26 -38.24 -13.27
C SER A 306 -7.22 -39.49 -12.37
N ILE A 307 -8.34 -39.89 -11.76
CA ILE A 307 -8.48 -41.17 -11.02
C ILE A 307 -9.58 -42.04 -11.62
#